data_AF-A0A3D6A386-F1
#
_entry.id   AF-A0A3D6A386-F1
#
_cell.length_a   1.000
_cell.length_b   1.000
_cell.length_c   1.000
_cell.angle_alpha   90.00
_cell.angle_beta   90.00
_cell.angle_gamma   90.00
#
_symmetry.space_group_name_H-M   'P 1'
#
loop_
_entity.id
_entity.type
_entity.pdbx_description
1 polymer ?
#
loop_
_entity_poly.entity_id
_entity_poly.type
_entity_poly.pdbx_seq_one_letter_code
_entity_poly.pdbx_strand_id
1 'polypeptide(L)'
;MLSILQKYEDGESACFEKIVLDPYARATIGRNGPGLILPEPRKIEQESRFQIPPLRDLVIAEAHIRDLLEKADLGTASKGKSWFERLKIWISSEDCYLRELGVNAVEFQPLQEFDSRNEDEYHWGYMPVNFFSPESSY
;
A
#
# COMPACT_ATOMS: atom_id res chain seq x y z
N MET A 1 -7.41 -18.32 -4.04
CA MET A 1 -6.20 -18.27 -3.20
C MET A 1 -5.02 -18.65 -4.09
N LEU A 2 -3.99 -17.83 -4.17
CA LEU A 2 -2.90 -17.93 -5.16
C LEU A 2 -1.55 -18.05 -4.43
N SER A 3 -0.91 -19.21 -4.56
CA SER A 3 0.42 -19.50 -4.01
C SER A 3 1.15 -20.43 -4.97
N ILE A 4 2.48 -20.34 -5.01
CA ILE A 4 3.34 -21.16 -5.87
C ILE A 4 4.09 -22.16 -4.99
N LEU A 5 4.20 -23.41 -5.46
CA LEU A 5 5.10 -24.39 -4.86
C LEU A 5 6.51 -24.18 -5.43
N GLN A 6 7.41 -23.65 -4.61
CA GLN A 6 8.81 -23.57 -4.96
C GLN A 6 9.49 -24.89 -4.57
N LYS A 7 10.11 -25.55 -5.56
CA LYS A 7 10.97 -26.72 -5.37
C LYS A 7 12.41 -26.34 -5.68
N TYR A 8 13.33 -26.71 -4.80
CA TYR A 8 14.76 -26.49 -4.98
C TYR A 8 15.51 -27.78 -4.64
N GLU A 9 16.38 -28.22 -5.55
CA GLU A 9 17.24 -29.40 -5.37
C GLU A 9 18.69 -28.92 -5.28
N ASP A 10 19.32 -29.10 -4.12
CA ASP A 10 20.77 -28.96 -4.02
C ASP A 10 21.45 -30.25 -4.52
N GLY A 11 22.65 -30.11 -5.10
CA GLY A 11 23.46 -31.22 -5.63
C GLY A 11 23.83 -32.32 -4.63
N GLU A 12 23.41 -32.19 -3.36
CA GLU A 12 23.57 -33.15 -2.27
C GLU A 12 22.27 -33.90 -1.90
N SER A 13 21.25 -33.92 -2.79
CA SER A 13 20.00 -34.71 -2.65
C SER A 13 18.97 -34.19 -1.63
N ALA A 14 19.11 -32.96 -1.14
CA ALA A 14 18.07 -32.32 -0.33
C ALA A 14 17.06 -31.60 -1.23
N CYS A 15 15.80 -32.04 -1.20
CA CYS A 15 14.68 -31.36 -1.86
C CYS A 15 13.99 -30.43 -0.86
N PHE A 16 14.01 -29.13 -1.14
CA PHE A 16 13.31 -28.12 -0.36
C PHE A 16 12.01 -27.73 -1.05
N GLU A 17 10.89 -27.94 -0.36
CA GLU A 17 9.56 -27.53 -0.82
C GLU A 17 9.00 -26.44 0.09
N LYS A 18 8.60 -25.31 -0.51
CA LYS A 18 7.95 -24.22 0.22
C LYS A 18 6.80 -23.65 -0.59
N ILE A 19 5.66 -23.46 0.07
CA ILE A 19 4.57 -22.66 -0.47
C ILE A 19 4.96 -21.19 -0.31
N VAL A 20 5.05 -20.48 -1.42
CA VAL A 20 5.38 -19.05 -1.46
C VAL A 20 4.21 -18.25 -2.04
N LEU A 21 4.09 -17.00 -1.62
CA LEU A 21 3.17 -16.06 -2.24
C LEU A 21 3.53 -15.92 -3.73
N ASP A 22 2.52 -15.91 -4.59
CA ASP A 22 2.73 -15.64 -6.02
C ASP A 22 3.36 -14.25 -6.19
N PRO A 23 4.55 -14.13 -6.82
CA PRO A 23 5.22 -12.85 -7.04
C PRO A 23 4.37 -11.84 -7.82
N TYR A 24 3.38 -12.28 -8.59
CA TYR A 24 2.45 -11.45 -9.35
C TYR A 24 1.07 -11.30 -8.70
N ALA A 25 0.91 -11.74 -7.44
CA ALA A 25 -0.31 -11.52 -6.69
C ALA A 25 -0.63 -10.01 -6.63
N ARG A 26 -1.84 -9.65 -7.06
CA ARG A 26 -2.31 -8.25 -7.06
C ARG A 26 -2.88 -7.80 -5.72
N ALA A 27 -3.07 -8.74 -4.81
CA ALA A 27 -3.47 -8.51 -3.43
C ALA A 27 -3.09 -9.73 -2.60
N THR A 28 -2.86 -9.52 -1.31
CA THR A 28 -2.52 -10.57 -0.37
C THR A 28 -3.13 -10.29 1.00
N ILE A 29 -3.18 -11.31 1.86
CA ILE A 29 -3.61 -11.17 3.27
C ILE A 29 -2.44 -10.67 4.14
N GLY A 30 -1.20 -10.85 3.68
CA GLY A 30 -0.01 -10.37 4.35
C GLY A 30 1.26 -10.90 3.71
N ARG A 31 2.40 -10.58 4.32
CA ARG A 31 3.75 -10.88 3.79
C ARG A 31 4.01 -12.32 3.32
N ASN A 32 3.35 -13.31 3.92
CA ASN A 32 3.54 -14.73 3.60
C ASN A 32 2.47 -15.28 2.66
N GLY A 33 1.54 -14.43 2.23
CA GLY A 33 0.36 -14.86 1.52
C GLY A 33 -0.75 -15.36 2.44
N PRO A 34 -1.74 -16.03 1.84
CA PRO A 34 -1.84 -16.31 0.41
C PRO A 34 -2.18 -15.08 -0.44
N GLY A 35 -1.97 -15.18 -1.75
CA GLY A 35 -2.49 -14.21 -2.71
C GLY A 35 -4.01 -14.31 -2.86
N LEU A 36 -4.66 -13.18 -3.08
CA LEU A 36 -6.10 -13.07 -3.32
C LEU A 36 -6.37 -12.99 -4.82
N ILE A 37 -7.32 -13.79 -5.29
CA ILE A 37 -7.82 -13.70 -6.66
C ILE A 37 -8.94 -12.67 -6.64
N LEU A 38 -8.64 -11.48 -7.16
CA LEU A 38 -9.61 -10.40 -7.26
C LEU A 38 -10.41 -10.53 -8.55
N PRO A 39 -11.72 -10.20 -8.54
CA PRO A 39 -12.45 -9.95 -9.78
C PRO A 39 -11.80 -8.77 -10.54
N GLU A 40 -12.14 -8.59 -11.82
CA GLU A 40 -11.64 -7.44 -12.56
C GLU A 40 -11.90 -6.14 -11.80
N PRO A 41 -10.87 -5.29 -11.61
CA PRO A 41 -11.03 -4.06 -10.86
C PRO A 41 -12.07 -3.19 -11.56
N ARG A 42 -12.96 -2.59 -10.78
CA ARG A 42 -13.85 -1.54 -11.30
C ARG A 42 -12.98 -0.46 -11.92
N LYS A 43 -13.16 -0.21 -13.21
CA LYS A 43 -12.52 0.92 -13.89
C LYS A 43 -13.03 2.20 -13.21
N ILE A 44 -12.14 2.90 -12.54
CA ILE A 44 -12.40 4.26 -12.07
C ILE A 44 -12.24 5.13 -13.30
N GLU A 45 -13.30 5.82 -13.71
CA GLU A 45 -13.21 6.80 -14.78
C GLU A 45 -12.17 7.84 -14.36
N GLN A 46 -11.14 8.02 -15.19
CA GLN A 46 -10.13 9.02 -14.91
C GLN A 46 -10.84 10.38 -14.90
N GLU A 47 -10.89 11.03 -13.74
CA GLU A 47 -11.42 12.38 -13.68
C GLU A 47 -10.57 13.26 -14.59
N SER A 48 -11.19 13.78 -15.65
CA SER A 48 -10.56 14.49 -16.77
C SER A 48 -9.88 15.81 -16.40
N ARG A 49 -9.81 16.14 -15.10
CA ARG A 49 -9.44 17.45 -14.58
C ARG A 49 -8.00 17.54 -14.08
N PHE A 50 -7.40 16.42 -13.67
CA PHE A 50 -6.03 16.47 -13.17
C PHE A 50 -5.03 16.42 -14.33
N GLN A 51 -4.31 17.52 -14.53
CA GLN A 51 -3.17 17.58 -15.44
C GLN A 51 -1.90 17.69 -14.60
N ILE A 52 -0.96 16.78 -14.84
CA ILE A 52 0.33 16.79 -14.17
C ILE A 52 1.06 18.07 -14.61
N PRO A 53 1.46 18.96 -13.67
CA PRO A 53 2.21 20.15 -14.02
C PRO A 53 3.60 19.77 -14.57
N PRO A 54 4.29 20.68 -15.30
CA PRO A 54 5.67 20.45 -15.68
C PRO A 54 6.53 20.11 -14.45
N LEU A 55 7.52 19.23 -14.60
CA LEU A 55 8.34 18.74 -13.47
C LEU A 55 8.97 19.86 -12.63
N ARG A 56 9.35 20.96 -13.27
CA ARG A 56 9.93 22.15 -12.62
C ARG A 56 8.95 22.92 -11.72
N ASP A 57 7.65 22.71 -11.94
CA ASP A 57 6.56 23.36 -11.23
C ASP A 57 6.00 22.45 -10.12
N LEU A 58 6.59 21.26 -9.92
CA LEU A 58 6.22 20.35 -8.83
C LEU A 58 6.71 20.88 -7.48
N VAL A 59 5.79 20.93 -6.52
CA VAL A 59 6.06 21.12 -5.10
C VAL A 59 5.58 19.86 -4.41
N ILE A 60 6.54 19.02 -4.01
CA ILE A 60 6.32 17.66 -3.53
C ILE A 60 6.41 17.64 -2.01
N ALA A 61 5.42 17.04 -1.34
CA ALA A 61 5.52 16.62 0.05
C ALA A 61 5.73 15.10 0.13
N GLU A 62 6.86 14.67 0.71
CA GLU A 62 7.03 13.27 1.12
C GLU A 62 6.15 13.00 2.35
N ALA A 63 5.44 11.87 2.35
CA ALA A 63 4.58 11.50 3.46
C ALA A 63 4.48 9.99 3.68
N HIS A 64 4.34 9.60 4.94
CA HIS A 64 4.02 8.24 5.36
C HIS A 64 2.55 8.16 5.78
N ILE A 65 1.79 7.17 5.29
CA ILE A 65 0.34 7.07 5.54
C ILE A 65 0.04 7.01 7.04
N ARG A 66 0.80 6.19 7.79
CA ARG A 66 0.60 6.07 9.23
C ARG A 66 0.87 7.39 9.93
N ASP A 67 1.97 8.07 9.60
CA ASP A 67 2.38 9.31 10.26
C ASP A 67 1.37 10.43 10.04
N LEU A 68 0.80 10.51 8.83
CA LEU A 68 -0.25 11.47 8.52
C LEU A 68 -1.51 11.25 9.35
N LEU A 69 -1.90 9.99 9.56
CA LEU A 69 -3.24 9.65 10.02
C LEU A 69 -3.33 9.23 11.48
N GLU A 70 -2.23 8.79 12.11
CA GLU A 70 -2.17 8.30 13.49
C GLU A 70 -2.79 9.32 14.47
N LYS A 71 -2.54 10.61 14.25
CA LYS A 71 -3.05 11.71 15.09
C LYS A 71 -4.04 12.63 14.36
N ALA A 72 -4.45 12.28 13.15
CA ALA A 72 -5.44 13.08 12.43
C ALA A 72 -6.82 12.94 13.09
N ASP A 73 -7.48 14.06 13.36
CA ASP A 73 -8.87 14.05 13.78
C ASP A 73 -9.77 13.81 12.56
N LEU A 74 -10.23 12.56 12.42
CA LEU A 74 -11.14 12.13 11.35
C LEU A 74 -12.57 11.91 11.87
N GLY A 75 -12.85 12.32 13.12
CA GLY A 75 -14.13 12.10 13.77
C GLY A 75 -14.53 10.63 13.85
N THR A 76 -15.83 10.36 13.93
CA THR A 76 -16.38 8.99 14.02
C THR A 76 -16.34 8.23 12.69
N ALA A 77 -16.10 8.90 11.57
CA ALA A 77 -16.13 8.33 10.23
C ALA A 77 -14.97 7.35 9.94
N SER A 78 -13.88 7.45 10.71
CA SER A 78 -12.69 6.62 10.57
C SER A 78 -12.71 5.32 11.39
N LYS A 79 -13.71 5.12 12.26
CA LYS A 79 -13.76 3.94 13.13
C LYS A 79 -13.97 2.66 12.32
N GLY A 80 -13.07 1.69 12.49
CA GLY A 80 -13.12 0.40 11.79
C GLY A 80 -12.81 0.49 10.29
N LYS A 81 -12.17 1.58 9.86
CA LYS A 81 -11.75 1.82 8.48
C LYS A 81 -10.27 1.48 8.32
N SER A 82 -9.89 0.93 7.16
CA SER A 82 -8.47 0.75 6.84
C SER A 82 -7.75 2.10 6.75
N TRP A 83 -6.43 2.11 6.85
CA TRP A 83 -5.60 3.29 6.67
C TRP A 83 -5.81 3.93 5.31
N PHE A 84 -6.00 3.17 4.23
CA PHE A 84 -6.35 3.75 2.92
C PHE A 84 -7.73 4.42 2.89
N GLU A 85 -8.73 3.85 3.57
CA GLU A 85 -10.04 4.49 3.71
C GLU A 85 -9.94 5.76 4.56
N ARG A 86 -9.15 5.73 5.64
CA ARG A 86 -8.85 6.90 6.49
C ARG A 86 -8.11 7.98 5.71
N LEU A 87 -7.16 7.61 4.87
CA LEU A 87 -6.44 8.52 3.98
C LEU A 87 -7.41 9.22 3.03
N LYS A 88 -8.33 8.47 2.43
CA LYS A 88 -9.37 9.05 1.56
C LYS A 88 -10.25 10.06 2.31
N ILE A 89 -10.66 9.74 3.54
CA ILE A 89 -11.44 10.66 4.38
C ILE A 89 -10.64 11.93 4.68
N TRP A 90 -9.39 11.78 5.12
CA TRP A 90 -8.51 12.90 5.45
C TRP A 90 -8.20 13.80 4.26
N ILE A 91 -7.84 13.22 3.11
CA ILE A 91 -7.61 13.99 1.88
C ILE A 91 -8.90 14.65 1.40
N SER A 92 -10.09 14.19 1.80
CA SER A 92 -11.36 14.83 1.42
C SER A 92 -11.83 15.90 2.42
N SER A 93 -11.19 16.06 3.58
CA SER A 93 -11.61 17.03 4.60
C SER A 93 -11.21 18.46 4.21
N GLU A 94 -12.08 19.45 4.46
CA GLU A 94 -11.77 20.85 4.12
C GLU A 94 -10.46 21.33 4.75
N ASP A 95 -10.16 20.88 5.97
CA ASP A 95 -8.97 21.20 6.75
C ASP A 95 -7.75 20.29 6.45
N CYS A 96 -7.65 19.74 5.23
CA CYS A 96 -6.50 18.91 4.86
C CYS A 96 -5.21 19.75 4.79
N TYR A 97 -4.27 19.48 5.70
CA TYR A 97 -3.02 20.24 5.84
C TYR A 97 -2.21 20.34 4.54
N LEU A 98 -2.17 19.29 3.71
CA LEU A 98 -1.44 19.32 2.44
C LEU A 98 -2.03 20.34 1.45
N ARG A 99 -3.35 20.55 1.48
CA ARG A 99 -3.99 21.61 0.69
C ARG A 99 -3.64 22.99 1.20
N GLU A 100 -3.67 23.19 2.51
CA GLU A 100 -3.28 24.47 3.13
C GLU A 100 -1.81 24.80 2.87
N LEU A 101 -0.93 23.80 2.90
CA LEU A 101 0.49 23.92 2.58
C LEU A 101 0.72 24.32 1.11
N GLY A 102 -0.24 24.06 0.21
CA GLY A 102 -0.17 24.43 -1.20
C GLY A 102 0.67 23.50 -2.06
N VAL A 103 0.93 22.26 -1.62
CA VAL A 103 1.65 21.27 -2.42
C VAL A 103 0.77 20.75 -3.55
N ASN A 104 1.38 20.43 -4.69
CA ASN A 104 0.66 19.92 -5.86
C ASN A 104 0.98 18.46 -6.19
N ALA A 105 1.90 17.85 -5.44
CA ALA A 105 2.21 16.43 -5.49
C ALA A 105 2.51 15.91 -4.08
N VAL A 106 2.11 14.65 -3.84
CA VAL A 106 2.42 13.92 -2.61
C VAL A 106 3.20 12.68 -3.02
N GLU A 107 4.38 12.52 -2.44
CA GLU A 107 5.21 11.33 -2.60
C GLU A 107 4.98 10.44 -1.38
N PHE A 108 4.26 9.34 -1.57
CA PHE A 108 4.10 8.37 -0.50
C PHE A 108 5.35 7.51 -0.36
N GLN A 109 5.77 7.31 0.88
CA GLN A 109 6.65 6.21 1.26
C GLN A 109 6.03 4.85 0.83
N PRO A 110 6.82 3.75 0.77
CA PRO A 110 6.40 2.49 0.17
C PRO A 110 4.98 2.03 0.53
N LEU A 111 4.19 1.73 -0.51
CA LEU A 111 2.81 1.25 -0.40
C LEU A 111 2.66 -0.20 -0.82
N GLN A 112 3.73 -0.82 -1.32
CA GLN A 112 3.80 -2.22 -1.66
C GLN A 112 3.85 -3.08 -0.39
N GLU A 113 3.38 -4.32 -0.47
CA GLU A 113 3.48 -5.24 0.66
C GLU A 113 4.94 -5.41 1.11
N PHE A 114 5.17 -5.18 2.40
CA PHE A 114 6.45 -5.31 3.08
C PHE A 114 6.40 -6.35 4.21
N ASP A 115 7.49 -6.51 4.94
CA ASP A 115 7.67 -7.63 5.87
C ASP A 115 6.95 -7.49 7.22
N SER A 116 5.96 -6.58 7.31
CA SER A 116 5.14 -6.37 8.49
C SER A 116 4.46 -7.66 8.94
N ARG A 117 4.39 -7.87 10.26
CA ARG A 117 3.70 -9.04 10.82
C ARG A 117 2.28 -8.75 11.25
N ASN A 118 1.99 -7.50 11.60
CA ASN A 118 0.70 -7.04 12.10
C ASN A 118 0.62 -5.51 12.01
N GLU A 119 -0.59 -4.98 12.16
CA GLU A 119 -0.88 -3.53 12.10
C GLU A 119 -0.23 -2.71 13.24
N ASP A 120 0.10 -3.35 14.36
CA ASP A 120 0.70 -2.66 15.51
C ASP A 120 2.17 -2.28 15.24
N GLU A 121 2.87 -3.05 14.39
CA GLU A 121 4.26 -2.79 14.03
C GLU A 121 4.41 -1.53 13.18
N TYR A 122 5.28 -0.63 13.61
CA TYR A 122 5.65 0.55 12.83
C TYR A 122 6.81 0.22 11.89
N HIS A 123 6.60 0.41 10.60
CA HIS A 123 7.59 0.21 9.55
C HIS A 123 7.49 1.33 8.52
N TRP A 124 8.63 1.74 7.96
CA TRP A 124 8.66 2.65 6.81
C TRP A 124 8.35 1.95 5.47
N GLY A 125 8.36 0.62 5.44
CA GLY A 125 7.97 -0.18 4.27
C GLY A 125 9.07 -0.49 3.24
N TYR A 126 10.33 -0.18 3.52
CA TYR A 126 11.46 -0.43 2.60
C TYR A 126 11.93 -1.90 2.50
N MET A 127 11.20 -2.85 3.09
CA MET A 127 11.47 -4.29 3.02
C MET A 127 10.37 -5.01 2.21
N PRO A 128 10.30 -4.79 0.88
CA PRO A 128 9.20 -5.30 0.07
C PRO A 128 9.23 -6.83 -0.04
N VAL A 129 8.07 -7.45 0.10
CA VAL A 129 7.86 -8.89 -0.06
C VAL A 129 6.93 -9.20 -1.24
N ASN A 130 6.09 -8.25 -1.68
CA ASN A 130 5.35 -8.36 -2.93
C ASN A 130 5.15 -6.98 -3.59
N PHE A 131 5.62 -6.83 -4.84
CA PHE A 131 5.59 -5.55 -5.55
C PHE A 131 4.23 -5.18 -6.15
N PHE A 132 3.32 -6.14 -6.30
CA PHE A 132 2.04 -5.95 -6.98
C PHE A 132 0.84 -5.93 -6.03
N SER A 133 1.07 -6.25 -4.76
CA SER A 133 0.08 -6.15 -3.68
C SER A 133 0.30 -4.87 -2.89
N PRO A 134 -0.77 -4.11 -2.58
CA PRO A 134 -0.67 -3.03 -1.60
C PRO A 134 -0.42 -3.61 -0.21
N GLU A 135 0.23 -2.82 0.66
CA GLU A 135 0.50 -3.20 2.05
C GLU A 135 -0.79 -3.50 2.82
N SER A 136 -0.85 -4.72 3.34
CA SER A 136 -2.00 -5.27 4.05
C SER A 136 -2.19 -4.68 5.45
N SER A 137 -1.13 -4.16 6.07
CA SER A 137 -1.19 -3.53 7.40
C SER A 137 -1.73 -2.09 7.36
N TYR A 138 -1.87 -1.52 6.17
CA TYR A 138 -2.55 -0.25 5.89
C TYR A 138 -4.02 -0.50 5.52
#